data_AF-A0A936SZW4-F1
#
_entry.id   AF-A0A936SZW4-F1
#
_cell.length_a   1.000
_cell.length_b   1.000
_cell.length_c   1.000
_cell.angle_alpha   90.00
_cell.angle_beta   90.00
_cell.angle_gamma   90.00
#
_symmetry.space_group_name_H-M   'P 1'
#
loop_
_entity.id
_entity.type
_entity.pdbx_description
1 polymer ?
#
loop_
_entity_poly.entity_id
_entity_poly.type
_entity_poly.pdbx_seq_one_letter_code
_entity_poly.pdbx_strand_id
1 'polypeptide(L)'
;MNAASDCPLVLSLGAVREGCAAIEAFGDLLASRRVGPRALTHAKAATIEACVVLAAELRPFERTLQTALGGDSEAKAILRPLFERLESHLSTITTALQDWSPLSARHRLGLETSFRTYRADIKDCVALCDLAVAAAAVIPVDLDLVGLMEQRQDDRVPEGRTVTLGIDVDATTIRTDRRVLAGLIELAVAFACRDGGDAALLTARARPDGTFVIRVGRAPSNRSPQRAVTVLRRGELDLGLEVARMAARRAGLDMSFDGATNAVSIALGHMG
;
A
#
# COMPACT_ATOMS: atom_id res chain seq x y z
N MET A 1 -22.71 5.93 -16.56
CA MET A 1 -22.47 4.47 -16.64
C MET A 1 -20.97 4.27 -16.46
N ASN A 2 -20.53 3.83 -15.28
CA ASN A 2 -19.11 3.86 -14.90
C ASN A 2 -18.38 2.63 -15.44
N ALA A 3 -17.72 2.77 -16.59
CA ALA A 3 -16.89 1.72 -17.20
C ALA A 3 -15.73 1.22 -16.30
N ALA A 4 -15.46 1.88 -15.18
CA ALA A 4 -14.47 1.44 -14.19
C ALA A 4 -14.96 0.30 -13.27
N SER A 5 -16.28 0.08 -13.15
CA SER A 5 -16.87 -0.94 -12.27
C SER A 5 -16.77 -2.37 -12.82
N ASP A 6 -16.53 -2.51 -14.13
CA ASP A 6 -16.53 -3.81 -14.83
C ASP A 6 -15.12 -4.25 -15.25
N CYS A 7 -14.07 -3.58 -14.75
CA CYS A 7 -12.70 -4.00 -15.01
C CYS A 7 -12.39 -5.28 -14.22
N PRO A 8 -12.10 -6.43 -14.88
CA PRO A 8 -11.84 -7.69 -14.18
C PRO A 8 -10.74 -7.58 -13.13
N LEU A 9 -9.74 -6.72 -13.38
CA LEU A 9 -8.64 -6.47 -12.46
C LEU A 9 -9.08 -5.78 -11.16
N VAL A 10 -10.02 -4.84 -11.24
CA VAL A 10 -10.57 -4.14 -10.06
C VAL A 10 -11.46 -5.09 -9.26
N LEU A 11 -12.25 -5.92 -9.93
CA LEU A 11 -13.11 -6.92 -9.28
C LEU A 11 -12.29 -7.98 -8.53
N SER A 12 -11.28 -8.57 -9.18
CA SER A 12 -10.40 -9.55 -8.54
C SER A 12 -9.62 -8.95 -7.35
N LEU A 13 -9.14 -7.72 -7.47
CA LEU A 13 -8.51 -7.01 -6.35
C LEU A 13 -9.51 -6.74 -5.21
N GLY A 14 -10.77 -6.46 -5.53
CA GLY A 14 -11.85 -6.32 -4.55
C GLY A 14 -12.01 -7.56 -3.66
N ALA A 15 -12.06 -8.74 -4.28
CA ALA A 15 -12.14 -10.02 -3.55
C ALA A 15 -10.94 -10.24 -2.62
N VAL A 16 -9.73 -9.90 -3.10
CA VAL A 16 -8.50 -9.98 -2.27
C VAL A 16 -8.59 -9.03 -1.06
N ARG A 17 -9.07 -7.79 -1.27
CA ARG A 17 -9.25 -6.80 -0.20
C ARG A 17 -10.30 -7.23 0.82
N GLU A 18 -11.40 -7.83 0.39
CA GLU A 18 -12.44 -8.36 1.27
C GLU A 18 -11.91 -9.48 2.16
N GLY A 19 -11.18 -10.44 1.60
CA GLY A 19 -10.53 -11.50 2.37
C GLY A 19 -9.53 -10.95 3.39
N CYS A 20 -8.75 -9.94 3.00
CA CYS A 20 -7.83 -9.26 3.91
C CYS A 20 -8.58 -8.53 5.03
N ALA A 21 -9.66 -7.82 4.72
CA ALA A 21 -10.49 -7.13 5.71
C ALA A 21 -11.10 -8.10 6.75
N ALA A 22 -11.47 -9.32 6.34
CA ALA A 22 -11.94 -10.35 7.26
C ALA A 22 -10.83 -10.81 8.24
N ILE A 23 -9.62 -11.02 7.74
CA ILE A 23 -8.44 -11.35 8.56
C ILE A 23 -8.12 -10.20 9.54
N GLU A 24 -8.21 -8.96 9.07
CA GLU A 24 -8.03 -7.76 9.90
C GLU A 24 -9.04 -7.71 11.04
N ALA A 25 -10.33 -7.88 10.73
CA ALA A 25 -11.41 -7.86 11.71
C ALA A 25 -11.23 -8.92 12.79
N PHE A 26 -10.74 -10.12 12.44
CA PHE A 26 -10.44 -11.14 13.44
C PHE A 26 -9.26 -10.75 14.35
N GLY A 27 -8.21 -10.12 13.79
CA GLY A 27 -7.13 -9.55 14.58
C GLY A 27 -7.63 -8.52 15.62
N ASP A 28 -8.58 -7.68 15.24
CA ASP A 28 -9.20 -6.71 16.16
C ASP A 28 -10.03 -7.39 17.26
N LEU A 29 -10.76 -8.47 16.92
CA LEU A 29 -11.47 -9.30 17.91
C LEU A 29 -10.50 -9.97 18.89
N LEU A 30 -9.36 -10.49 18.41
CA LEU A 30 -8.31 -11.08 19.25
C LEU A 30 -7.73 -10.07 20.25
N ALA A 31 -7.53 -8.82 19.84
CA ALA A 31 -7.04 -7.76 20.72
C ALA A 31 -8.11 -7.24 21.72
N SER A 32 -9.40 -7.43 21.42
CA SER A 32 -10.49 -6.87 22.22
C SER A 32 -10.79 -7.66 23.50
N ARG A 33 -10.49 -7.07 24.66
CA ARG A 33 -10.77 -7.66 26.00
C ARG A 33 -12.25 -7.96 26.26
N ARG A 34 -13.17 -7.36 25.49
CA ARG A 34 -14.62 -7.51 25.64
C ARG A 34 -15.17 -8.76 24.95
N VAL A 35 -14.40 -9.37 24.06
CA VAL A 35 -14.85 -10.55 23.29
C VAL A 35 -14.51 -11.82 24.07
N GLY A 36 -15.55 -12.58 24.43
CA GLY A 36 -15.43 -13.84 25.17
C GLY A 36 -15.03 -15.03 24.30
N PRO A 37 -14.59 -16.15 24.89
CA PRO A 37 -14.04 -17.30 24.16
C PRO A 37 -14.99 -17.91 23.13
N ARG A 38 -16.29 -18.01 23.43
CA ARG A 38 -17.28 -18.56 22.48
C ARG A 38 -17.39 -17.73 21.20
N ALA A 39 -17.43 -16.40 21.34
CA ALA A 39 -17.47 -15.50 20.19
C ALA A 39 -16.17 -15.60 19.36
N LEU A 40 -15.02 -15.74 20.02
CA LEU A 40 -13.74 -15.97 19.33
C LEU A 40 -13.72 -17.30 18.58
N THR A 41 -14.30 -18.38 19.13
CA THR A 41 -14.41 -19.66 18.42
C THR A 41 -15.23 -19.54 17.13
N HIS A 42 -16.36 -18.83 17.17
CA HIS A 42 -17.15 -18.58 15.95
C HIS A 42 -16.40 -17.70 14.94
N ALA A 43 -15.80 -16.60 15.41
CA ALA A 43 -15.02 -15.71 14.55
C ALA A 43 -13.82 -16.43 13.93
N LYS A 44 -13.19 -17.34 14.67
CA LYS A 44 -12.10 -18.19 14.19
C LYS A 44 -12.53 -19.06 13.01
N ALA A 45 -13.68 -19.73 13.10
CA ALA A 45 -14.22 -20.54 12.00
C ALA A 45 -14.50 -19.71 10.74
N ALA A 46 -15.12 -18.54 10.90
CA ALA A 46 -15.34 -17.61 9.79
C ALA A 46 -14.03 -17.08 9.18
N THR A 47 -12.99 -16.90 10.01
CA THR A 47 -11.66 -16.48 9.54
C THR A 47 -10.97 -17.57 8.75
N ILE A 48 -11.11 -18.84 9.14
CA ILE A 48 -10.61 -19.98 8.37
C ILE A 48 -11.24 -19.99 6.97
N GLU A 49 -12.56 -19.82 6.89
CA GLU A 49 -13.28 -19.74 5.63
C GLU A 49 -12.79 -18.55 4.78
N ALA A 50 -12.61 -17.37 5.38
CA ALA A 50 -12.06 -16.21 4.71
C ALA A 50 -10.64 -16.43 4.19
N CYS A 51 -9.77 -17.11 4.94
CA CYS A 51 -8.43 -17.48 4.50
C CYS A 51 -8.47 -18.44 3.29
N VAL A 52 -9.37 -19.41 3.29
CA VAL A 52 -9.56 -20.35 2.17
C VAL A 52 -10.04 -19.60 0.92
N VAL A 53 -11.05 -18.75 1.06
CA VAL A 53 -11.55 -17.92 -0.04
C VAL A 53 -10.45 -17.01 -0.59
N LEU A 54 -9.74 -16.30 0.28
CA LEU A 54 -8.65 -15.42 -0.13
C LEU A 54 -7.53 -16.18 -0.87
N ALA A 55 -7.13 -17.35 -0.38
CA ALA A 55 -6.15 -18.19 -1.05
C ALA A 55 -6.63 -18.65 -2.44
N ALA A 56 -7.92 -18.97 -2.58
CA ALA A 56 -8.52 -19.33 -3.86
C ALA A 56 -8.56 -18.14 -4.86
N GLU A 57 -8.72 -16.91 -4.37
CA GLU A 57 -8.78 -15.69 -5.18
C GLU A 57 -7.41 -15.12 -5.58
N LEU A 58 -6.34 -15.40 -4.82
CA LEU A 58 -5.00 -14.86 -5.09
C LEU A 58 -4.47 -15.27 -6.48
N ARG A 59 -4.60 -16.54 -6.87
CA ARG A 59 -4.09 -17.03 -8.17
C ARG A 59 -4.88 -16.46 -9.36
N PRO A 60 -6.23 -16.44 -9.35
CA PRO A 60 -7.02 -15.71 -10.35
C PRO A 60 -6.64 -14.24 -10.46
N PHE A 61 -6.45 -13.55 -9.32
CA PHE A 61 -6.01 -12.16 -9.30
C PHE A 61 -4.62 -11.99 -9.93
N GLU A 62 -3.64 -12.80 -9.53
CA GLU A 62 -2.29 -12.81 -10.10
C GLU A 62 -2.34 -12.95 -11.62
N ARG A 63 -3.09 -13.93 -12.14
CA ARG A 63 -3.22 -14.14 -13.59
C ARG A 63 -3.84 -12.94 -14.28
N THR A 64 -4.90 -12.37 -13.70
CA THR A 64 -5.58 -11.19 -14.26
C THR A 64 -4.63 -9.99 -14.33
N LEU A 65 -3.81 -9.79 -13.29
CA LEU A 65 -2.78 -8.75 -13.28
C LEU A 65 -1.68 -9.04 -14.31
N GLN A 66 -1.19 -10.29 -14.39
CA GLN A 66 -0.20 -10.68 -15.38
C GLN A 66 -0.69 -10.48 -16.82
N THR A 67 -1.97 -10.73 -17.10
CA THR A 67 -2.60 -10.43 -18.39
C THR A 67 -2.63 -8.92 -18.65
N ALA A 68 -3.02 -8.11 -17.66
CA ALA A 68 -3.06 -6.65 -17.78
C ALA A 68 -1.66 -6.03 -18.00
N LEU A 69 -0.60 -6.66 -17.47
CA LEU A 69 0.78 -6.23 -17.70
C LEU A 69 1.28 -6.54 -19.12
N GLY A 70 0.58 -7.39 -19.89
CA GLY A 70 0.92 -7.70 -21.27
C GLY A 70 2.27 -8.40 -21.42
N GLY A 71 3.14 -7.89 -22.30
CA GLY A 71 4.47 -8.45 -22.58
C GLY A 71 5.58 -8.04 -21.60
N ASP A 72 5.28 -7.26 -20.55
CA ASP A 72 6.28 -6.74 -19.60
C ASP A 72 6.77 -7.84 -18.64
N SER A 73 7.77 -8.62 -19.08
CA SER A 73 8.33 -9.74 -18.30
C SER A 73 9.05 -9.28 -17.04
N GLU A 74 9.63 -8.08 -17.06
CA GLU A 74 10.30 -7.48 -15.91
C GLU A 74 9.29 -7.14 -14.82
N ALA A 75 8.19 -6.48 -15.16
CA ALA A 75 7.12 -6.18 -14.19
C ALA A 75 6.52 -7.46 -13.58
N LYS A 76 6.34 -8.51 -14.39
CA LYS A 76 5.88 -9.82 -13.90
C LYS A 76 6.89 -10.45 -12.91
N ALA A 77 8.19 -10.35 -13.20
CA ALA A 77 9.23 -10.87 -12.33
C ALA A 77 9.28 -10.12 -10.99
N ILE A 78 9.12 -8.79 -11.00
CA ILE A 78 9.07 -7.93 -9.81
C ILE A 78 7.88 -8.28 -8.91
N LEU A 79 6.72 -8.62 -9.50
CA LEU A 79 5.51 -8.91 -8.73
C LEU A 79 5.45 -10.35 -8.19
N ARG A 80 6.20 -11.29 -8.77
CA ARG A 80 6.17 -12.69 -8.32
C ARG A 80 6.51 -12.86 -6.82
N PRO A 81 7.58 -12.26 -6.28
CA PRO A 81 7.87 -12.32 -4.85
C PRO A 81 6.74 -11.79 -3.95
N LEU A 82 5.96 -10.82 -4.45
CA LEU A 82 4.82 -10.27 -3.72
C LEU A 82 3.71 -11.32 -3.51
N PHE A 83 3.39 -12.06 -4.56
CA PHE A 83 2.38 -13.13 -4.49
C PHE A 83 2.87 -14.33 -3.67
N GLU A 84 4.13 -14.74 -3.86
CA GLU A 84 4.75 -15.81 -3.06
C GLU A 84 4.72 -15.48 -1.55
N ARG A 85 4.96 -14.21 -1.21
CA ARG A 85 4.90 -13.73 0.17
C ARG A 85 3.48 -13.72 0.72
N LEU A 86 2.50 -13.21 -0.03
CA LEU A 86 1.08 -13.25 0.36
C LEU A 86 0.63 -14.68 0.65
N GLU A 87 0.95 -15.64 -0.23
CA GLU A 87 0.62 -17.06 -0.04
C GLU A 87 1.30 -17.64 1.20
N SER A 88 2.58 -17.32 1.42
CA SER A 88 3.32 -17.76 2.61
C SER A 88 2.69 -17.26 3.91
N HIS A 89 2.32 -15.98 3.97
CA HIS A 89 1.66 -15.39 5.14
C HIS A 89 0.27 -15.99 5.37
N LEU A 90 -0.53 -16.17 4.32
CA LEU A 90 -1.84 -16.81 4.44
C LEU A 90 -1.76 -18.26 4.88
N SER A 91 -0.79 -19.03 4.35
CA SER A 91 -0.53 -20.40 4.78
C SER A 91 -0.18 -20.45 6.27
N THR A 92 0.67 -19.51 6.72
CA THR A 92 1.05 -19.43 8.14
C THR A 92 -0.13 -19.08 9.04
N ILE A 93 -0.94 -18.09 8.68
CA ILE A 93 -2.17 -17.74 9.40
C ILE A 93 -3.13 -18.93 9.44
N THR A 94 -3.38 -19.56 8.29
CA THR A 94 -4.29 -20.71 8.18
C THR A 94 -3.83 -21.85 9.07
N THR A 95 -2.53 -22.16 9.08
CA THR A 95 -1.93 -23.19 9.95
C THR A 95 -2.12 -22.85 11.42
N ALA A 96 -1.89 -21.58 11.82
CA ALA A 96 -2.13 -21.14 13.19
C ALA A 96 -3.61 -21.28 13.60
N LEU A 97 -4.53 -21.11 12.66
CA LEU A 97 -5.97 -21.27 12.90
C LEU A 97 -6.41 -22.74 12.95
N GLN A 98 -5.64 -23.72 12.49
CA GLN A 98 -6.08 -25.12 12.44
C GLN A 98 -6.16 -25.82 13.81
N ASP A 99 -5.67 -25.21 14.89
CA ASP A 99 -5.83 -25.77 16.24
C ASP A 99 -7.29 -25.64 16.73
N TRP A 100 -8.06 -26.73 16.65
CA TRP A 100 -9.46 -26.77 17.07
C TRP A 100 -9.68 -26.78 18.60
N SER A 101 -8.61 -26.68 19.40
CA SER A 101 -8.74 -26.61 20.85
C SER A 101 -9.48 -25.35 21.32
N PRO A 102 -10.19 -25.41 22.47
CA PRO A 102 -10.77 -24.22 23.09
C PRO A 102 -9.71 -23.13 23.28
N LEU A 103 -10.07 -21.89 22.93
CA LEU A 103 -9.14 -20.77 22.88
C LEU A 103 -8.73 -20.32 24.30
N SER A 104 -7.69 -20.94 24.85
CA SER A 104 -7.09 -20.53 26.13
C SER A 104 -6.49 -19.14 26.03
N ALA A 105 -6.29 -18.45 27.17
CA ALA A 105 -5.69 -17.11 27.19
C ALA A 105 -4.27 -17.09 26.57
N ARG A 106 -3.47 -18.13 26.79
CA ARG A 106 -2.13 -18.26 26.19
C ARG A 106 -2.20 -18.47 24.68
N HIS A 107 -3.11 -19.32 24.22
CA HIS A 107 -3.34 -19.54 22.79
C HIS A 107 -3.83 -18.26 22.11
N ARG A 108 -4.76 -17.53 22.73
CA ARG A 108 -5.21 -16.22 22.26
C ARG A 108 -4.05 -15.26 22.04
N LEU A 109 -3.16 -15.12 23.02
CA LEU A 109 -2.01 -14.21 22.94
C LEU A 109 -1.03 -14.63 21.82
N GLY A 110 -0.81 -15.94 21.64
CA GLY A 110 0.01 -16.47 20.55
C GLY A 110 -0.60 -16.17 19.17
N LEU A 111 -1.92 -16.35 19.02
CA LEU A 111 -2.63 -15.97 17.80
C LEU A 111 -2.58 -14.47 17.56
N GLU A 112 -2.84 -13.66 18.58
CA GLU A 112 -2.79 -12.19 18.48
C GLU A 112 -1.41 -11.72 17.99
N THR A 113 -0.34 -12.30 18.52
CA THR A 113 1.03 -11.97 18.11
C THR A 113 1.28 -12.34 16.65
N SER A 114 0.87 -13.55 16.24
CA SER A 114 1.00 -14.02 14.85
C SER A 114 0.20 -13.14 13.88
N PHE A 115 -1.07 -12.86 14.22
CA PHE A 115 -1.95 -11.99 13.43
C PHE A 115 -1.40 -10.58 13.35
N ARG A 116 -0.88 -10.01 14.43
CA ARG A 116 -0.32 -8.66 14.40
C ARG A 116 0.84 -8.54 13.42
N THR A 117 1.75 -9.52 13.41
CA THR A 117 2.88 -9.57 12.47
C THR A 117 2.38 -9.71 11.03
N TYR A 118 1.66 -10.79 10.73
CA TYR A 118 1.30 -11.09 9.34
C TYR A 118 0.23 -10.19 8.75
N ARG A 119 -0.66 -9.61 9.57
CA ARG A 119 -1.65 -8.61 9.12
C ARG A 119 -0.97 -7.39 8.53
N ALA A 120 0.08 -6.91 9.19
CA ALA A 120 0.81 -5.73 8.73
C ALA A 120 1.44 -5.98 7.36
N ASP A 121 2.09 -7.14 7.19
CA ASP A 121 2.77 -7.53 5.96
C ASP A 121 1.78 -7.81 4.82
N ILE A 122 0.66 -8.49 5.10
CA ILE A 122 -0.41 -8.72 4.11
C ILE A 122 -0.98 -7.40 3.61
N LYS A 123 -1.27 -6.46 4.52
CA LYS A 123 -1.80 -5.13 4.16
C LYS A 123 -0.83 -4.36 3.27
N ASP A 124 0.46 -4.41 3.58
CA ASP A 124 1.50 -3.79 2.75
C ASP A 124 1.58 -4.47 1.38
N CYS A 125 1.50 -5.79 1.32
CA CYS A 125 1.52 -6.50 0.05
C CYS A 125 0.30 -6.15 -0.83
N VAL A 126 -0.90 -6.09 -0.25
CA VAL A 126 -2.12 -5.68 -0.96
C VAL A 126 -2.02 -4.23 -1.42
N ALA A 127 -1.42 -3.33 -0.63
CA ALA A 127 -1.17 -1.96 -1.05
C ALA A 127 -0.23 -1.88 -2.27
N LEU A 128 0.79 -2.74 -2.34
CA LEU A 128 1.67 -2.84 -3.51
C LEU A 128 0.91 -3.43 -4.73
N CYS A 129 0.02 -4.40 -4.51
CA CYS A 129 -0.88 -4.89 -5.54
C CYS A 129 -1.81 -3.78 -6.07
N ASP A 130 -2.36 -2.93 -5.20
CA ASP A 130 -3.19 -1.79 -5.59
C ASP A 130 -2.43 -0.82 -6.51
N LEU A 131 -1.18 -0.52 -6.17
CA LEU A 131 -0.31 0.33 -6.97
C LEU A 131 0.00 -0.33 -8.33
N ALA A 132 0.31 -1.63 -8.34
CA ALA A 132 0.54 -2.37 -9.57
C ALA A 132 -0.69 -2.41 -10.47
N VAL A 133 -1.90 -2.57 -9.90
CA VAL A 133 -3.17 -2.50 -10.63
C VAL A 133 -3.39 -1.12 -11.22
N ALA A 134 -3.14 -0.05 -10.45
CA ALA A 134 -3.22 1.32 -10.96
C ALA A 134 -2.24 1.56 -12.12
N ALA A 135 -1.01 1.04 -12.01
CA ALA A 135 0.00 1.15 -13.05
C ALA A 135 -0.25 0.25 -14.27
N ALA A 136 -1.07 -0.80 -14.14
CA ALA A 136 -1.50 -1.62 -15.26
C ALA A 136 -2.61 -0.93 -16.09
N ALA A 137 -3.40 -0.06 -15.46
CA ALA A 137 -4.54 0.62 -16.07
C ALA A 137 -4.52 2.13 -15.77
N VAL A 138 -3.47 2.81 -16.23
CA VAL A 138 -3.21 4.24 -15.98
C VAL A 138 -4.27 5.10 -16.67
N ILE A 139 -4.92 5.98 -15.91
CA ILE A 139 -5.89 6.96 -16.39
C ILE A 139 -5.42 8.37 -15.98
N PRO A 140 -4.66 9.07 -16.86
CA PRO A 140 -4.16 10.40 -16.55
C PRO A 140 -5.29 11.43 -16.42
N VAL A 141 -5.26 12.20 -15.34
CA VAL A 141 -6.17 13.31 -15.06
C VAL A 141 -5.39 14.51 -14.55
N ASP A 142 -5.95 15.69 -14.66
CA ASP A 142 -5.35 16.91 -14.12
C ASP A 142 -5.57 16.92 -12.59
N LEU A 143 -4.48 17.04 -11.84
CA LEU A 143 -4.44 16.90 -10.39
C LEU A 143 -3.85 18.16 -9.75
N ASP A 144 -4.53 18.68 -8.74
CA ASP A 144 -3.92 19.51 -7.72
C ASP A 144 -3.23 18.60 -6.69
N LEU A 145 -1.91 18.77 -6.53
CA LEU A 145 -1.10 17.94 -5.65
C LEU A 145 -1.46 18.14 -4.17
N VAL A 146 -1.86 19.35 -3.77
CA VAL A 146 -2.29 19.62 -2.39
C VAL A 146 -3.62 18.92 -2.14
N GLY A 147 -4.63 19.17 -2.99
CA GLY A 147 -5.93 18.51 -2.90
C GLY A 147 -5.86 16.99 -2.99
N LEU A 148 -4.91 16.43 -3.76
CA LEU A 148 -4.66 14.99 -3.81
C LEU A 148 -4.31 14.43 -2.43
N MET A 149 -3.40 15.10 -1.71
CA MET A 149 -2.91 14.64 -0.42
C MET A 149 -3.91 14.88 0.71
N GLU A 150 -4.66 15.99 0.67
CA GLU A 150 -5.72 16.28 1.64
C GLU A 150 -6.88 15.27 1.55
N GLN A 151 -7.28 14.86 0.34
CA GLN A 151 -8.32 13.83 0.15
C GLN A 151 -7.91 12.43 0.61
N ARG A 152 -6.63 12.22 0.91
CA ARG A 152 -6.08 10.96 1.39
C ARG A 152 -5.95 10.92 2.92
N GLN A 153 -6.27 12.01 3.60
CA GLN A 153 -6.36 12.01 5.06
C GLN A 153 -7.47 11.04 5.49
N ASP A 154 -7.07 9.93 6.08
CA ASP A 154 -7.98 8.96 6.68
C ASP A 154 -7.88 9.11 8.20
N ASP A 155 -8.98 9.52 8.83
CA ASP A 155 -9.04 9.71 10.29
C ASP A 155 -8.96 8.37 11.06
N ARG A 156 -8.95 7.22 10.37
CA ARG A 156 -8.98 5.87 10.97
C ARG A 156 -7.67 5.09 10.82
N VAL A 157 -6.53 5.78 10.77
CA VAL A 157 -5.23 5.09 10.66
C VAL A 157 -4.74 4.61 12.04
N PRO A 158 -4.30 3.35 12.17
CA PRO A 158 -3.70 2.84 13.42
C PRO A 158 -2.48 3.65 13.87
N GLU A 159 -2.38 3.90 15.17
CA GLU A 159 -1.21 4.54 15.80
C GLU A 159 0.10 3.85 15.40
N GLY A 160 1.14 4.64 15.10
CA GLY A 160 2.49 4.14 14.79
C GLY A 160 2.77 3.83 13.31
N ARG A 161 1.77 3.96 12.41
CA ARG A 161 1.98 3.83 10.95
C ARG A 161 1.72 5.12 10.18
N THR A 162 1.57 6.24 10.88
CA THR A 162 1.39 7.56 10.28
C THR A 162 2.69 8.35 10.30
N VAL A 163 2.91 9.14 9.26
CA VAL A 163 3.98 10.13 9.17
C VAL A 163 3.36 11.48 8.88
N THR A 164 3.92 12.53 9.47
CA THR A 164 3.54 13.90 9.10
C THR A 164 4.21 14.25 7.78
N LEU A 165 3.42 14.51 6.74
CA LEU A 165 3.92 15.00 5.46
C LEU A 165 3.72 16.51 5.39
N GLY A 166 4.81 17.26 5.53
CA GLY A 166 4.85 18.67 5.16
C GLY A 166 4.77 18.82 3.63
N ILE A 167 4.02 19.82 3.17
CA ILE A 167 3.80 20.10 1.75
C ILE A 167 4.25 21.55 1.50
N ASP A 168 5.21 21.71 0.61
CA ASP A 168 5.78 22.99 0.17
C ASP A 168 5.88 23.01 -1.35
N VAL A 169 4.74 23.29 -1.96
CA VAL A 169 4.54 23.30 -3.41
C VAL A 169 3.88 24.58 -3.84
N ASP A 170 4.42 25.16 -4.90
CA ASP A 170 3.72 26.22 -5.61
C ASP A 170 2.50 25.61 -6.31
N ALA A 171 1.38 26.35 -6.34
CA ALA A 171 0.12 25.87 -6.91
C ALA A 171 0.32 25.39 -8.35
N THR A 172 0.31 24.08 -8.54
CA THR A 172 0.67 23.44 -9.81
C THR A 172 -0.28 22.29 -10.08
N THR A 173 -0.95 22.37 -11.22
CA THR A 173 -1.74 21.28 -11.76
C THR A 173 -0.84 20.38 -12.58
N ILE A 174 -0.84 19.09 -12.27
CA ILE A 174 -0.06 18.07 -12.97
C ILE A 174 -1.00 17.04 -13.56
N ARG A 175 -0.67 16.53 -14.75
CA ARG A 175 -1.50 15.50 -15.39
C ARG A 175 -0.86 14.12 -15.24
N THR A 176 -1.49 13.28 -14.43
CA THR A 176 -1.03 11.91 -14.16
C THR A 176 -2.16 11.07 -13.55
N ASP A 177 -1.94 9.78 -13.36
CA ASP A 177 -2.91 8.93 -12.68
C ASP A 177 -2.87 9.17 -11.17
N ARG A 178 -4.03 9.52 -10.62
CA ARG A 178 -4.24 9.81 -9.20
C ARG A 178 -3.76 8.69 -8.28
N ARG A 179 -4.11 7.45 -8.62
CA ARG A 179 -3.86 6.27 -7.78
C ARG A 179 -2.39 5.92 -7.80
N VAL A 180 -1.77 5.98 -8.98
CA VAL A 180 -0.32 5.77 -9.14
C VAL A 180 0.45 6.82 -8.34
N LEU A 181 0.25 8.11 -8.62
CA LEU A 181 1.05 9.16 -7.99
C LEU A 181 0.96 9.12 -6.46
N ALA A 182 -0.24 9.01 -5.91
CA ALA A 182 -0.39 8.99 -4.47
C ALA A 182 0.21 7.72 -3.83
N GLY A 183 0.13 6.56 -4.50
CA GLY A 183 0.82 5.35 -4.03
C GLY A 183 2.36 5.49 -4.07
N LEU A 184 2.90 6.14 -5.11
CA LEU A 184 4.33 6.45 -5.19
C LEU A 184 4.78 7.42 -4.09
N ILE A 185 3.96 8.43 -3.77
CA ILE A 185 4.24 9.38 -2.68
C ILE A 185 4.24 8.64 -1.33
N GLU A 186 3.28 7.77 -1.06
CA GLU A 186 3.22 7.00 0.19
C GLU A 186 4.46 6.10 0.38
N LEU A 187 4.95 5.45 -0.68
CA LEU A 187 6.21 4.70 -0.66
C LEU A 187 7.43 5.61 -0.52
N ALA A 188 7.41 6.78 -1.16
CA ALA A 188 8.47 7.77 -1.04
C ALA A 188 8.59 8.31 0.39
N VAL A 189 7.47 8.51 1.08
CA VAL A 189 7.43 8.89 2.50
C VAL A 189 8.00 7.76 3.37
N ALA A 190 7.62 6.51 3.10
CA ALA A 190 8.19 5.38 3.83
C ALA A 190 9.71 5.28 3.67
N PHE A 191 10.22 5.52 2.47
CA PHE A 191 11.66 5.59 2.21
C PHE A 191 12.33 6.77 2.92
N ALA A 192 11.73 7.96 2.88
CA ALA A 192 12.27 9.15 3.55
C ALA A 192 12.36 9.00 5.07
N CYS A 193 11.46 8.22 5.65
CA CYS A 193 11.35 7.96 7.08
C CYS A 193 12.00 6.63 7.52
N ARG A 194 12.76 5.97 6.65
CA ARG A 194 13.31 4.63 6.92
C ARG A 194 14.20 4.55 8.16
N ASP A 195 14.93 5.62 8.46
CA ASP A 195 15.84 5.72 9.62
C ASP A 195 15.13 6.21 10.91
N GLY A 196 13.82 5.94 11.04
CA GLY A 196 13.04 6.28 12.23
C GLY A 196 12.54 7.73 12.28
N GLY A 197 12.53 8.44 11.16
CA GLY A 197 11.90 9.77 11.07
C GLY A 197 10.38 9.69 11.11
N ASP A 198 9.73 10.63 11.78
CA ASP A 198 8.27 10.76 11.91
C ASP A 198 7.68 11.86 11.00
N ALA A 199 8.54 12.59 10.29
CA ALA A 199 8.15 13.65 9.37
C ALA A 199 8.92 13.61 8.03
N ALA A 200 8.19 13.80 6.95
CA ALA A 200 8.70 13.97 5.59
C ALA A 200 8.27 15.33 5.01
N LEU A 201 8.98 15.82 4.01
CA LEU A 201 8.66 17.03 3.27
C LEU A 201 8.52 16.69 1.79
N LEU A 202 7.35 16.98 1.24
CA LEU A 202 7.08 16.98 -0.19
C LEU A 202 7.26 18.40 -0.73
N THR A 203 8.15 18.50 -1.72
CA THR A 203 8.32 19.69 -2.55
C THR A 203 8.05 19.31 -3.98
N ALA A 204 7.58 20.24 -4.80
CA ALA A 204 7.48 20.03 -6.23
C ALA A 204 7.72 21.32 -6.99
N ARG A 205 8.49 21.23 -8.07
CA ARG A 205 8.94 22.37 -8.85
C ARG A 205 9.08 21.97 -10.32
N ALA A 206 8.75 22.91 -11.21
CA ALA A 206 9.15 22.82 -12.60
C ALA A 206 10.65 23.12 -12.72
N ARG A 207 11.37 22.29 -13.49
CA ARG A 207 12.75 22.54 -13.89
C ARG A 207 12.79 23.50 -15.09
N PRO A 208 13.94 24.15 -15.35
CA PRO A 208 14.12 25.01 -16.52
C PRO A 208 13.91 24.29 -17.86
N ASP A 209 14.12 22.97 -17.90
CA ASP A 209 13.85 22.10 -19.05
C ASP A 209 12.37 21.76 -19.23
N GLY A 210 11.50 22.29 -18.37
CA GLY A 210 10.06 22.05 -18.40
C GLY A 210 9.60 20.75 -17.74
N THR A 211 10.52 19.94 -17.20
CA THR A 211 10.18 18.73 -16.44
C THR A 211 9.61 19.12 -15.08
N PHE A 212 8.49 18.54 -14.67
CA PHE A 212 8.00 18.72 -13.30
C PHE A 212 8.58 17.64 -12.39
N VAL A 213 9.15 18.03 -11.26
CA VAL A 213 9.75 17.09 -10.30
C VAL A 213 9.13 17.25 -8.93
N ILE A 214 8.58 16.15 -8.42
CA ILE A 214 8.15 16.00 -7.04
C ILE A 214 9.29 15.34 -6.27
N ARG A 215 9.75 15.97 -5.20
CA ARG A 215 10.75 15.42 -4.29
C ARG A 215 10.16 15.23 -2.91
N VAL A 216 10.27 14.02 -2.39
CA VAL A 216 9.92 13.67 -1.01
C VAL A 216 11.20 13.31 -0.28
N GLY A 217 11.47 13.95 0.85
CA GLY A 217 12.64 13.65 1.68
C GLY A 217 12.36 13.90 3.15
N ARG A 218 13.35 13.71 4.00
CA ARG A 218 13.20 13.97 5.44
C ARG A 218 12.86 15.45 5.68
N ALA A 219 11.90 15.71 6.57
CA ALA A 219 11.56 17.09 6.93
C ALA A 219 12.73 17.76 7.67
N PRO A 220 13.11 19.01 7.32
CA PRO A 220 14.09 19.76 8.09
C PRO A 220 13.48 20.18 9.44
N SER A 221 14.25 20.05 10.54
CA SER A 221 13.78 20.37 11.90
C SER A 221 13.35 21.82 12.10
N ASN A 222 13.89 22.75 11.29
CA ASN A 222 13.74 24.19 11.50
C ASN A 222 12.81 24.86 10.46
N ARG A 223 12.06 24.08 9.69
CA ARG A 223 11.20 24.61 8.62
C ARG A 223 9.76 24.22 8.85
N SER A 224 8.89 25.23 9.00
CA SER A 224 7.45 25.01 8.96
C SER A 224 7.00 24.86 7.50
N PRO A 225 6.33 23.75 7.13
CA PRO A 225 5.79 23.59 5.78
C PRO A 225 4.58 24.50 5.59
N GLN A 226 4.21 24.78 4.33
CA GLN A 226 3.03 25.61 4.03
C GLN A 226 1.72 24.92 4.43
N ARG A 227 1.70 23.59 4.30
CA ARG A 227 0.63 22.69 4.70
C ARG A 227 1.22 21.43 5.31
N ALA A 228 0.45 20.72 6.11
CA ALA A 228 0.82 19.43 6.64
C ALA A 228 -0.39 18.50 6.63
N VAL A 229 -0.17 17.25 6.24
CA VAL A 229 -1.19 16.20 6.27
C VAL A 229 -0.61 14.96 6.93
N THR A 230 -1.47 14.10 7.45
CA THR A 230 -1.07 12.79 7.97
C THR A 230 -1.19 11.75 6.86
N VAL A 231 -0.09 11.04 6.59
CA VAL A 231 -0.05 9.99 5.57
C VAL A 231 0.34 8.66 6.17
N LEU A 232 -0.14 7.58 5.53
CA LEU A 232 0.26 6.23 5.85
C LEU A 232 1.72 5.98 5.42
N ARG A 233 2.54 5.51 6.35
CA ARG A 233 3.82 4.88 6.05
C ARG A 233 3.56 3.46 5.58
N ARG A 234 3.55 3.24 4.26
CA ARG A 234 3.31 1.94 3.64
C ARG A 234 4.60 1.18 3.31
N GLY A 235 4.53 -0.14 3.41
CA GLY A 235 5.46 -1.04 2.74
C GLY A 235 6.70 -1.41 3.54
N GLU A 236 7.10 -2.67 3.36
CA GLU A 236 8.49 -3.10 3.50
C GLU A 236 9.29 -2.51 2.33
N LEU A 237 10.42 -1.87 2.66
CA LEU A 237 11.13 -1.03 1.70
C LEU A 237 11.66 -1.84 0.52
N ASP A 238 12.23 -3.02 0.74
CA ASP A 238 12.97 -3.72 -0.32
C ASP A 238 12.07 -4.10 -1.52
N LEU A 239 10.93 -4.77 -1.31
CA LEU A 239 9.96 -5.04 -2.38
C LEU A 239 9.24 -3.77 -2.84
N GLY A 240 8.97 -2.83 -1.92
CA GLY A 240 8.24 -1.61 -2.24
C GLY A 240 8.96 -0.73 -3.26
N LEU A 241 10.29 -0.66 -3.21
CA LEU A 241 11.10 0.16 -4.12
C LEU A 241 11.05 -0.34 -5.56
N GLU A 242 11.15 -1.66 -5.77
CA GLU A 242 11.08 -2.25 -7.12
C GLU A 242 9.68 -2.08 -7.73
N VAL A 243 8.63 -2.34 -6.94
CA VAL A 243 7.24 -2.11 -7.37
C VAL A 243 7.00 -0.63 -7.68
N ALA A 244 7.55 0.29 -6.88
CA ALA A 244 7.43 1.73 -7.13
C ALA A 244 8.09 2.14 -8.46
N ARG A 245 9.31 1.68 -8.74
CA ARG A 245 9.99 1.96 -10.02
C ARG A 245 9.22 1.39 -11.20
N MET A 246 8.74 0.16 -11.08
CA MET A 246 7.90 -0.48 -12.10
C MET A 246 6.62 0.32 -12.35
N ALA A 247 5.92 0.70 -11.28
CA ALA A 247 4.68 1.47 -11.37
C ALA A 247 4.90 2.85 -11.98
N ALA A 248 5.96 3.55 -11.58
CA ALA A 248 6.36 4.83 -12.15
C ALA A 248 6.64 4.72 -13.65
N ARG A 249 7.50 3.77 -14.06
CA ARG A 249 7.84 3.54 -15.47
C ARG A 249 6.60 3.28 -16.31
N ARG A 250 5.69 2.42 -15.84
CA ARG A 250 4.44 2.10 -16.55
C ARG A 250 3.49 3.29 -16.67
N ALA A 251 3.54 4.22 -15.72
CA ALA A 251 2.79 5.48 -15.78
C ALA A 251 3.51 6.60 -16.54
N GLY A 252 4.64 6.30 -17.21
CA GLY A 252 5.41 7.31 -17.93
C GLY A 252 6.14 8.30 -17.01
N LEU A 253 6.39 7.89 -15.77
CA LEU A 253 7.11 8.66 -14.76
C LEU A 253 8.52 8.11 -14.59
N ASP A 254 9.48 8.99 -14.29
CA ASP A 254 10.80 8.58 -13.83
C ASP A 254 10.89 8.68 -12.31
N MET A 255 11.46 7.67 -11.66
CA MET A 255 11.55 7.60 -10.21
C MET A 255 12.96 7.17 -9.78
N SER A 256 13.59 8.01 -8.96
CA SER A 256 14.92 7.79 -8.41
C SER A 256 14.94 7.90 -6.89
N PHE A 257 15.84 7.15 -6.28
CA PHE A 257 16.02 7.07 -4.83
C PHE A 257 17.45 7.43 -4.50
N ASP A 258 17.62 8.40 -3.62
CA ASP A 258 18.90 8.84 -3.10
C ASP A 258 19.03 8.32 -1.67
N GLY A 259 19.83 7.27 -1.51
CA GLY A 259 20.06 6.65 -0.21
C GLY A 259 20.92 7.49 0.74
N ALA A 260 21.67 8.47 0.24
CA ALA A 260 22.50 9.34 1.08
C ALA A 260 21.65 10.42 1.77
N THR A 261 20.61 10.90 1.09
CA THR A 261 19.71 11.94 1.64
C THR A 261 18.34 11.41 2.08
N ASN A 262 18.10 10.10 1.93
CA ASN A 262 16.79 9.48 2.07
C ASN A 262 15.71 10.26 1.33
N ALA A 263 15.99 10.61 0.08
CA ALA A 263 15.08 11.37 -0.75
C ALA A 263 14.67 10.57 -1.98
N VAL A 264 13.45 10.79 -2.41
CA VAL A 264 12.87 10.22 -3.61
C VAL A 264 12.51 11.37 -4.54
N SER A 265 12.81 11.22 -5.82
CA SER A 265 12.40 12.15 -6.86
C SER A 265 11.53 11.44 -7.87
N ILE A 266 10.35 11.99 -8.17
CA ILE A 266 9.41 11.54 -9.17
C ILE A 266 9.33 12.64 -10.22
N ALA A 267 9.79 12.36 -11.43
CA ALA A 267 9.76 13.30 -12.55
C ALA A 267 8.65 12.93 -13.53
N LEU A 268 7.86 13.94 -13.90
CA LEU A 268 6.87 13.86 -14.97
C LEU A 268 7.51 14.44 -16.23
N GLY A 269 7.60 13.62 -17.28
CA GLY A 269 8.12 14.05 -18.58
C GLY A 269 7.32 15.21 -19.16
N HIS A 270 7.96 15.96 -20.07
CA HIS A 270 7.32 17.06 -20.77
C HIS A 270 6.15 16.52 -21.60
N MET A 271 4.91 16.76 -21.15
CA MET A 271 3.73 16.53 -21.99
C MET A 271 3.66 17.69 -22.97
N GLY A 272 4.19 17.46 -24.17
CA GLY A 272 3.87 18.28 -25.34
C GLY A 272 2.41 18.18 -25.72
#